data_AF-A0A914NMI1-F1
#
_entry.id   AF-A0A914NMI1-F1
#
_cell.length_a   1.000
_cell.length_b   1.000
_cell.length_c   1.000
_cell.angle_alpha   90.00
_cell.angle_beta   90.00
_cell.angle_gamma   90.00
#
_symmetry.space_group_name_H-M   'P 1'
#
loop_
_entity.id
_entity.type
_entity.pdbx_description
1 polymer ?
#
loop_
_entity_poly.entity_id
_entity_poly.type
_entity_poly.pdbx_seq_one_letter_code
_entity_poly.pdbx_strand_id
1 'polypeptide(L)'
;DVEVREQLEVDPKHHRHFIVRGAEVLREIQSQCGNCQISFPKQETGESTVIIRGFKENVENAKKRILAIVEDLEAYTTTQLDVDPKHHRHFILRGAEVLRDIQSNCGNIQISFPKQETGESIVTLRGHKDHVEAAKKRILAIVEELDSLVQEQLEVDPKHHRHFILRSAKVLRDIQNKCGNIQISFPKQETGESTVVLRGHKDHVEAAKKRILAIVEELDSLVQEELDIDPKHHRHFISRGAKVLREIQTACGNCQISFPKQDSGEALVILRGKKEHVEAAKEKIFAIIEELDFLSEFVLRSQQHTRREPSPPPSKQDNQNVEITGAPWQLDSLEQFPTIGNGPAPTSTVQKPVAPLGGQACWGKQR
;
A
#
# COMPACT_ATOMS: atom_id res chain seq x y z
N ASP A 1 -71.81 39.08 15.83
CA ASP A 1 -71.09 38.14 14.96
C ASP A 1 -71.95 37.65 13.82
N VAL A 2 -71.49 37.79 12.59
CA VAL A 2 -72.23 37.38 11.39
C VAL A 2 -71.63 36.08 10.88
N GLU A 3 -72.44 35.03 10.78
CA GLU A 3 -72.06 33.81 10.09
C GLU A 3 -71.99 34.10 8.59
N VAL A 4 -70.83 33.81 7.98
CA VAL A 4 -70.57 34.01 6.57
C VAL A 4 -70.48 32.64 5.90
N ARG A 5 -71.04 32.55 4.70
CA ARG A 5 -70.90 31.40 3.81
C ARG A 5 -69.98 31.79 2.66
N GLU A 6 -68.82 31.16 2.58
CA GLU A 6 -67.91 31.31 1.44
C GLU A 6 -67.84 30.04 0.60
N GLN A 7 -67.54 30.24 -0.68
CA GLN A 7 -67.28 29.18 -1.65
C GLN A 7 -65.81 29.25 -2.08
N LEU A 8 -65.14 28.10 -2.11
CA LEU A 8 -63.77 27.95 -2.59
C LEU A 8 -63.77 26.93 -3.72
N GLU A 9 -63.12 27.26 -4.83
CA GLU A 9 -62.89 26.32 -5.92
C GLU A 9 -61.60 25.55 -5.65
N VAL A 10 -61.70 24.23 -5.60
CA VAL A 10 -60.56 23.31 -5.44
C VAL A 10 -60.68 22.21 -6.50
N ASP A 11 -59.55 21.79 -7.04
CA ASP A 11 -59.53 20.79 -8.10
C ASP A 11 -60.08 19.42 -7.62
N PRO A 12 -60.94 18.74 -8.41
CA PRO A 12 -61.56 17.46 -8.02
C PRO A 12 -60.56 16.34 -7.70
N LYS A 13 -59.35 16.41 -8.27
CA LYS A 13 -58.25 15.46 -8.00
C LYS A 13 -57.83 15.48 -6.53
N HIS A 14 -57.87 16.64 -5.90
CA HIS A 14 -57.48 16.82 -4.49
C HIS A 14 -58.65 16.54 -3.54
N HIS A 15 -59.91 16.61 -3.99
CA HIS A 15 -61.09 16.27 -3.19
C HIS A 15 -61.05 14.84 -2.64
N ARG A 16 -60.44 13.89 -3.37
CA ARG A 16 -60.32 12.50 -2.91
C ARG A 16 -59.46 12.40 -1.64
N HIS A 17 -58.43 13.22 -1.56
CA HIS A 17 -57.57 13.28 -0.38
C HIS A 17 -58.37 13.78 0.82
N PHE A 18 -59.14 14.87 0.66
CA PHE A 18 -59.95 15.46 1.73
C PHE A 18 -61.12 14.57 2.20
N ILE A 19 -61.74 13.80 1.30
CA ILE A 19 -62.89 12.95 1.63
C ILE A 19 -62.48 11.60 2.24
N VAL A 20 -61.43 10.95 1.72
CA VAL A 20 -61.06 9.57 2.13
C VAL A 20 -60.07 9.55 3.29
N ARG A 21 -59.05 10.41 3.28
CA ARG A 21 -58.05 10.53 4.36
C ARG A 21 -58.19 11.83 5.16
N GLY A 22 -58.84 12.82 4.59
CA GLY A 22 -58.91 14.15 5.16
C GLY A 22 -59.99 14.37 6.19
N ALA A 23 -60.73 13.37 6.66
CA ALA A 23 -61.59 13.58 7.84
C ALA A 23 -60.78 14.06 9.06
N GLU A 24 -59.52 13.61 9.18
CA GLU A 24 -58.57 14.07 10.20
C GLU A 24 -58.06 15.49 9.90
N VAL A 25 -57.59 15.73 8.68
CA VAL A 25 -57.12 17.05 8.22
C VAL A 25 -58.22 18.11 8.36
N LEU A 26 -59.46 17.75 8.02
CA LEU A 26 -60.62 18.63 8.18
C LEU A 26 -60.94 18.85 9.64
N ARG A 27 -60.90 17.83 10.50
CA ARG A 27 -61.06 18.03 11.95
C ARG A 27 -59.98 18.94 12.52
N GLU A 28 -58.75 18.84 12.04
CA GLU A 28 -57.65 19.72 12.44
C GLU A 28 -57.93 21.18 12.03
N ILE A 29 -58.31 21.42 10.77
CA ILE A 29 -58.68 22.76 10.28
C ILE A 29 -59.89 23.30 11.05
N GLN A 30 -60.90 22.47 11.31
CA GLN A 30 -62.08 22.84 12.06
C GLN A 30 -61.74 23.19 13.51
N SER A 31 -60.84 22.44 14.15
CA SER A 31 -60.36 22.71 15.51
C SER A 31 -59.51 23.98 15.58
N GLN A 32 -58.64 24.22 14.59
CA GLN A 32 -57.78 25.40 14.54
C GLN A 32 -58.56 26.67 14.17
N CYS A 33 -59.66 26.54 13.42
CA CYS A 33 -60.49 27.64 12.96
C CYS A 33 -61.86 27.69 13.69
N GLY A 34 -61.93 27.29 14.96
CA GLY A 34 -63.08 27.54 15.83
C GLY A 34 -64.41 26.96 15.34
N ASN A 35 -64.43 25.68 14.96
CA ASN A 35 -65.60 24.90 14.55
C ASN A 35 -66.32 25.40 13.28
N CYS A 36 -65.58 25.86 12.26
CA CYS A 36 -66.16 26.10 10.94
C CYS A 36 -66.71 24.80 10.33
N GLN A 37 -67.89 24.85 9.70
CA GLN A 37 -68.43 23.70 8.99
C GLN A 37 -67.98 23.71 7.53
N ILE A 38 -67.14 22.74 7.16
CA ILE A 38 -66.63 22.58 5.79
C ILE A 38 -67.37 21.41 5.14
N SER A 39 -68.04 21.67 4.01
CA SER A 39 -68.79 20.67 3.26
C SER A 39 -68.19 20.52 1.87
N PHE A 40 -67.67 19.33 1.58
CA PHE A 40 -67.24 18.93 0.23
C PHE A 40 -68.40 18.29 -0.52
N PRO A 41 -68.61 18.64 -1.81
CA PRO A 41 -69.59 17.96 -2.65
C PRO A 41 -69.15 16.51 -2.91
N LYS A 42 -70.12 15.63 -3.18
CA LYS A 42 -69.85 14.23 -3.52
C LYS A 42 -69.11 14.17 -4.86
N GLN A 43 -68.14 13.25 -4.96
CA GLN A 43 -67.26 13.15 -6.14
C GLN A 43 -67.98 12.80 -7.45
N GLU A 44 -69.20 12.27 -7.38
CA GLU A 44 -70.01 11.90 -8.56
C GLU A 44 -70.56 13.12 -9.31
N THR A 45 -70.68 14.28 -8.66
CA THR A 45 -71.28 15.49 -9.26
C THR A 45 -70.25 16.31 -10.05
N GLY A 46 -68.94 16.05 -9.90
CA GLY A 46 -67.88 16.80 -10.60
C GLY A 46 -67.76 18.27 -10.19
N GLU A 47 -68.45 18.71 -9.13
CA GLU A 47 -68.43 20.10 -8.67
C GLU A 47 -67.13 20.39 -7.89
N SER A 48 -66.40 21.42 -8.34
CA SER A 48 -65.15 21.90 -7.73
C SER A 48 -65.35 22.81 -6.51
N THR A 49 -66.59 23.09 -6.13
CA THR A 49 -66.93 24.09 -5.10
C THR A 49 -67.05 23.51 -3.70
N VAL A 50 -66.13 23.89 -2.82
CA VAL A 50 -66.16 23.62 -1.37
C VAL A 50 -66.90 24.75 -0.67
N ILE A 51 -67.83 24.41 0.24
CA ILE A 51 -68.60 25.39 1.00
C ILE A 51 -68.08 25.43 2.44
N ILE A 52 -67.71 26.62 2.91
CA ILE A 52 -67.25 26.88 4.28
C ILE A 52 -68.28 27.79 4.96
N ARG A 53 -68.72 27.40 6.16
CA ARG A 53 -69.65 28.18 7.00
C ARG A 53 -69.02 28.44 8.37
N GLY A 54 -69.08 29.68 8.85
CA GLY A 54 -68.61 30.03 10.18
C GLY A 54 -68.49 31.54 10.37
N PHE A 55 -67.79 31.94 11.43
CA PHE A 55 -67.44 33.35 11.67
C PHE A 55 -66.48 33.86 10.59
N LYS A 56 -66.63 35.12 10.18
CA LYS A 56 -65.86 35.72 9.08
C LYS A 56 -64.35 35.51 9.19
N GLU A 57 -63.75 35.79 10.35
CA GLU A 57 -62.30 35.62 10.58
C GLU A 57 -61.86 34.15 10.47
N ASN A 58 -62.68 33.23 10.97
CA ASN A 58 -62.37 31.80 10.94
C ASN A 58 -62.50 31.21 9.53
N VAL A 59 -63.46 31.69 8.74
CA VAL A 59 -63.64 31.28 7.34
C VAL A 59 -62.45 31.71 6.48
N GLU A 60 -61.94 32.93 6.66
CA GLU A 60 -60.74 33.41 5.98
C GLU A 60 -59.49 32.57 6.33
N ASN A 61 -59.33 32.20 7.60
CA ASN A 61 -58.22 31.34 8.05
C ASN A 61 -58.35 29.90 7.51
N ALA A 62 -59.56 29.32 7.55
CA ALA A 62 -59.82 28.00 7.00
C ALA A 62 -59.54 27.95 5.49
N LYS A 63 -59.92 29.01 4.75
CA LYS A 63 -59.63 29.14 3.32
C LYS A 63 -58.13 29.15 3.02
N LYS A 64 -57.35 29.98 3.74
CA LYS A 64 -55.89 30.02 3.61
C LYS A 64 -55.25 28.66 3.90
N ARG A 65 -55.75 27.95 4.92
CA ARG A 65 -55.22 26.63 5.30
C ARG A 65 -55.53 25.56 4.25
N ILE A 66 -56.75 25.55 3.71
CA ILE A 66 -57.12 24.64 2.62
C ILE A 66 -56.27 24.92 1.38
N LEU A 67 -56.09 26.18 1.01
CA LEU A 67 -55.23 26.56 -0.11
C LEU A 67 -53.79 26.08 0.08
N ALA A 68 -53.19 26.29 1.27
CA ALA A 68 -51.84 25.82 1.57
C ALA A 68 -51.71 24.28 1.42
N ILE A 69 -52.71 23.52 1.90
CA ILE A 69 -52.70 22.05 1.77
C ILE A 69 -52.87 21.62 0.31
N VAL A 70 -53.67 22.36 -0.47
CA VAL A 70 -53.83 22.09 -1.91
C VAL A 70 -52.51 22.37 -2.64
N GLU A 71 -51.83 23.47 -2.34
CA GLU A 71 -50.50 23.78 -2.86
C GLU A 71 -49.48 22.67 -2.52
N ASP A 72 -49.47 22.18 -1.27
CA ASP A 72 -48.62 21.07 -0.85
C ASP A 72 -48.94 19.77 -1.63
N LEU A 73 -50.21 19.50 -1.90
CA LEU A 73 -50.66 18.34 -2.67
C LEU A 73 -50.34 18.47 -4.17
N GLU A 74 -50.36 19.68 -4.72
CA GLU A 74 -49.94 19.96 -6.10
C GLU A 74 -48.43 19.88 -6.26
N ALA A 75 -47.69 20.30 -5.22
CA ALA A 75 -46.25 20.10 -5.14
C ALA A 75 -45.89 18.63 -4.97
N TYR A 76 -46.81 17.79 -4.50
CA TYR A 76 -46.63 16.35 -4.42
C TYR A 76 -46.79 15.69 -5.80
N THR A 77 -45.68 15.37 -6.45
CA THR A 77 -45.64 14.81 -7.81
C THR A 77 -45.08 13.39 -7.82
N THR A 78 -45.56 12.60 -8.79
CA THR A 78 -45.01 11.27 -9.10
C THR A 78 -44.26 11.35 -10.41
N THR A 79 -42.95 11.10 -10.38
CA THR A 79 -42.08 11.12 -11.56
C THR A 79 -41.53 9.73 -11.81
N GLN A 80 -41.50 9.34 -13.08
CA GLN A 80 -40.91 8.08 -13.53
C GLN A 80 -39.49 8.34 -14.05
N LEU A 81 -38.56 7.47 -13.67
CA LEU A 81 -37.16 7.49 -14.09
C LEU A 81 -36.82 6.14 -14.72
N ASP A 82 -36.24 6.17 -15.91
CA ASP A 82 -35.72 4.98 -16.57
C ASP A 82 -34.30 4.69 -16.07
N VAL A 83 -34.11 3.51 -15.47
CA VAL A 83 -32.82 3.04 -14.96
C VAL A 83 -32.60 1.61 -15.45
N ASP A 84 -31.39 1.32 -15.90
CA ASP A 84 -31.07 0.00 -16.42
C ASP A 84 -31.27 -1.11 -15.36
N PRO A 85 -31.94 -2.23 -15.70
CA PRO A 85 -32.21 -3.33 -14.76
C PRO A 85 -30.96 -3.94 -14.12
N LYS A 86 -29.79 -3.80 -14.77
CA LYS A 86 -28.49 -4.22 -14.25
C LYS A 86 -28.16 -3.53 -12.92
N HIS A 87 -28.51 -2.25 -12.79
CA HIS A 87 -28.23 -1.46 -11.58
C HIS A 87 -29.35 -1.60 -10.54
N HIS A 88 -30.56 -2.02 -10.92
CA HIS A 88 -31.66 -2.28 -9.97
C HIS A 88 -31.25 -3.26 -8.87
N ARG A 89 -30.44 -4.28 -9.21
CA ARG A 89 -29.92 -5.23 -8.21
C ARG A 89 -29.08 -4.53 -7.14
N HIS A 90 -28.30 -3.52 -7.52
CA HIS A 90 -27.48 -2.74 -6.59
C HIS A 90 -28.37 -1.89 -5.68
N PHE A 91 -29.36 -1.18 -6.23
CA PHE A 91 -30.30 -0.36 -5.46
C PHE A 91 -31.24 -1.18 -4.56
N ILE A 92 -31.58 -2.42 -4.90
CA ILE A 92 -32.44 -3.25 -4.03
C ILE A 92 -31.62 -3.91 -2.91
N LEU A 93 -30.45 -4.47 -3.23
CA LEU A 93 -29.65 -5.22 -2.25
C LEU A 93 -28.81 -4.33 -1.32
N ARG A 94 -28.14 -3.32 -1.88
CA ARG A 94 -27.34 -2.35 -1.12
C ARG A 94 -28.04 -1.02 -0.94
N GLY A 95 -29.09 -0.76 -1.70
CA GLY A 95 -29.69 0.55 -1.69
C GLY A 95 -30.50 0.86 -0.44
N ALA A 96 -30.70 -0.02 0.55
CA ALA A 96 -31.21 0.47 1.84
C ALA A 96 -30.30 1.58 2.43
N GLU A 97 -28.99 1.55 2.16
CA GLU A 97 -28.06 2.63 2.51
C GLU A 97 -28.16 3.79 1.51
N VAL A 98 -28.08 3.50 0.20
CA VAL A 98 -28.16 4.53 -0.85
C VAL A 98 -29.49 5.31 -0.84
N LEU A 99 -30.61 4.63 -0.63
CA LEU A 99 -31.94 5.22 -0.44
C LEU A 99 -31.97 6.06 0.83
N ARG A 100 -31.34 5.62 1.92
CA ARG A 100 -31.22 6.44 3.14
C ARG A 100 -30.40 7.69 2.86
N ASP A 101 -29.31 7.59 2.12
CA ASP A 101 -28.50 8.75 1.73
C ASP A 101 -29.29 9.72 0.84
N ILE A 102 -30.05 9.20 -0.12
CA ILE A 102 -30.93 10.02 -0.96
C ILE A 102 -32.02 10.67 -0.10
N GLN A 103 -32.61 9.96 0.85
CA GLN A 103 -33.63 10.49 1.74
C GLN A 103 -33.06 11.55 2.71
N SER A 104 -31.85 11.35 3.23
CA SER A 104 -31.18 12.31 4.10
C SER A 104 -30.77 13.58 3.35
N ASN A 105 -30.31 13.46 2.11
CA ASN A 105 -29.86 14.61 1.31
C ASN A 105 -31.00 15.34 0.59
N CYS A 106 -32.03 14.62 0.17
CA CYS A 106 -33.10 15.13 -0.70
C CYS A 106 -34.48 15.18 -0.03
N GLY A 107 -34.64 14.73 1.22
CA GLY A 107 -35.91 14.75 1.95
C GLY A 107 -36.71 13.45 1.87
N ASN A 108 -37.88 13.44 2.53
CA ASN A 108 -38.70 12.23 2.67
C ASN A 108 -39.43 11.87 1.35
N ILE A 109 -38.73 11.17 0.47
CA ILE A 109 -39.23 10.70 -0.82
C ILE A 109 -39.44 9.19 -0.78
N GLN A 110 -40.56 8.74 -1.33
CA GLN A 110 -40.84 7.32 -1.50
C GLN A 110 -40.35 6.88 -2.89
N ILE A 111 -39.35 6.00 -2.91
CA ILE A 111 -38.78 5.42 -4.13
C ILE A 111 -39.26 3.97 -4.20
N SER A 112 -39.97 3.62 -5.29
CA SER A 112 -40.45 2.27 -5.53
C SER A 112 -39.76 1.70 -6.77
N PHE A 113 -38.97 0.65 -6.57
CA PHE A 113 -38.37 -0.13 -7.63
C PHE A 113 -39.31 -1.27 -8.05
N PRO A 114 -39.54 -1.50 -9.35
CA PRO A 114 -40.32 -2.65 -9.82
C PRO A 114 -39.59 -3.96 -9.51
N LYS A 115 -40.34 -5.07 -9.40
CA LYS A 115 -39.77 -6.40 -9.16
C LYS A 115 -38.99 -6.84 -10.40
N GLN A 116 -37.86 -7.53 -10.20
CA GLN A 116 -36.97 -7.93 -11.29
C GLN A 116 -37.62 -8.88 -12.31
N GLU A 117 -38.68 -9.60 -11.94
CA GLU A 117 -39.39 -10.54 -12.83
C GLU A 117 -40.17 -9.85 -13.96
N THR A 118 -40.61 -8.60 -13.78
CA THR A 118 -41.35 -7.88 -14.84
C THR A 118 -40.41 -7.25 -15.87
N GLY A 119 -39.10 -7.20 -15.61
CA GLY A 119 -38.11 -6.62 -16.54
C GLY A 119 -38.32 -5.12 -16.81
N GLU A 120 -39.13 -4.44 -16.01
CA GLU A 120 -39.42 -3.02 -16.17
C GLU A 120 -38.26 -2.18 -15.63
N SER A 121 -37.75 -1.29 -16.48
CA SER A 121 -36.67 -0.34 -16.18
C SER A 121 -37.16 0.92 -15.45
N ILE A 122 -38.47 1.01 -15.17
CA ILE A 122 -39.12 2.24 -14.71
C ILE A 122 -39.18 2.29 -13.18
N VAL A 123 -38.38 3.19 -12.60
CA VAL A 123 -38.40 3.51 -11.17
C VAL A 123 -39.41 4.64 -10.92
N THR A 124 -40.27 4.48 -9.91
CA THR A 124 -41.26 5.50 -9.55
C THR A 124 -40.80 6.28 -8.32
N LEU A 125 -40.67 7.60 -8.46
CA LEU A 125 -40.35 8.55 -7.39
C LEU A 125 -41.61 9.32 -7.00
N ARG A 126 -41.93 9.35 -5.71
CA ARG A 126 -43.13 10.00 -5.19
C ARG A 126 -42.77 10.93 -4.02
N GLY A 127 -43.03 12.22 -4.15
CA GLY A 127 -42.67 13.22 -3.14
C GLY A 127 -42.92 14.66 -3.62
N HIS A 128 -42.39 15.64 -2.89
CA HIS A 128 -42.40 17.05 -3.29
C HIS A 128 -41.60 17.26 -4.58
N LYS A 129 -42.02 18.16 -5.47
CA LYS A 129 -41.37 18.43 -6.77
C LYS A 129 -39.86 18.67 -6.63
N ASP A 130 -39.45 19.59 -5.75
CA ASP A 130 -38.04 19.94 -5.55
C ASP A 130 -37.20 18.74 -5.08
N HIS A 131 -37.76 17.95 -4.18
CA HIS A 131 -37.13 16.75 -3.63
C HIS A 131 -36.99 15.67 -4.69
N VAL A 132 -38.03 15.45 -5.51
CA VAL A 132 -38.05 14.48 -6.60
C VAL A 132 -37.02 14.84 -7.68
N GLU A 133 -36.87 16.11 -8.02
CA GLU A 133 -35.85 16.58 -8.96
C GLU A 133 -34.43 16.37 -8.42
N ALA A 134 -34.19 16.68 -7.15
CA ALA A 134 -32.91 16.44 -6.49
C ALA A 134 -32.57 14.94 -6.43
N ALA A 135 -33.54 14.10 -6.06
CA ALA A 135 -33.37 12.65 -6.04
C ALA A 135 -33.12 12.08 -7.43
N LYS A 136 -33.82 12.58 -8.46
CA LYS A 136 -33.59 12.18 -9.85
C LYS A 136 -32.15 12.46 -10.27
N LYS A 137 -31.63 13.67 -10.01
CA LYS A 137 -30.23 14.03 -10.28
C LYS A 137 -29.26 13.13 -9.52
N ARG A 138 -29.56 12.82 -8.25
CA ARG A 138 -28.70 11.96 -7.43
C ARG A 138 -28.67 10.52 -7.91
N ILE A 139 -29.81 9.95 -8.29
CA ILE A 139 -29.89 8.59 -8.84
C ILE A 139 -29.12 8.51 -10.15
N LEU A 140 -29.30 9.48 -11.06
CA LEU A 140 -28.55 9.54 -12.31
C LEU A 140 -27.04 9.59 -12.08
N ALA A 141 -26.57 10.43 -11.16
CA ALA A 141 -25.15 10.50 -10.82
C ALA A 141 -24.59 9.16 -10.29
N ILE A 142 -25.37 8.41 -9.51
CA ILE A 142 -24.96 7.09 -9.01
C ILE A 142 -24.94 6.07 -10.15
N VAL A 143 -25.90 6.13 -11.08
CA VAL A 143 -25.91 5.26 -12.27
C VAL A 143 -24.67 5.53 -13.12
N GLU A 144 -24.34 6.80 -13.38
CA GLU A 144 -23.11 7.18 -14.09
C GLU A 144 -21.84 6.67 -13.39
N GLU A 145 -21.79 6.73 -12.05
CA GLU A 145 -20.68 6.18 -11.27
C GLU A 145 -20.58 4.65 -11.44
N LEU A 146 -21.72 3.95 -11.42
CA LEU A 146 -21.77 2.49 -11.64
C LEU A 146 -21.41 2.11 -13.08
N ASP A 147 -21.77 2.91 -14.07
CA ASP A 147 -21.39 2.69 -15.48
C ASP A 147 -19.90 2.92 -15.71
N SER A 148 -19.32 3.84 -14.95
CA SER A 148 -17.88 4.08 -14.96
C SER A 148 -17.08 2.96 -14.30
N LEU A 149 -17.72 2.05 -13.55
CA LEU A 149 -17.09 0.84 -13.03
C LEU A 149 -16.93 -0.20 -14.15
N VAL A 150 -15.71 -0.32 -14.63
CA VAL A 150 -15.35 -1.26 -15.68
C VAL A 150 -14.56 -2.43 -15.10
N GLN A 151 -14.80 -3.62 -15.66
CA GLN A 151 -13.94 -4.78 -15.46
C GLN A 151 -13.06 -4.96 -16.69
N GLU A 152 -11.75 -4.83 -16.53
CA GLU A 152 -10.77 -5.15 -17.58
C GLU A 152 -9.97 -6.41 -17.23
N GLN A 153 -9.52 -7.10 -18.26
CA GLN A 153 -8.61 -8.24 -18.15
C GLN A 153 -7.25 -7.85 -18.74
N LEU A 154 -6.18 -8.19 -18.03
CA LEU A 154 -4.81 -7.97 -18.43
C LEU A 154 -4.07 -9.30 -18.40
N GLU A 155 -3.34 -9.62 -19.46
CA GLU A 155 -2.48 -10.81 -19.48
C GLU A 155 -1.10 -10.45 -18.91
N VAL A 156 -0.67 -11.19 -17.89
CA VAL A 156 0.65 -11.07 -17.26
C VAL A 156 1.25 -12.47 -17.13
N ASP A 157 2.54 -12.61 -17.38
CA ASP A 157 3.19 -13.91 -17.28
C ASP A 157 3.12 -14.49 -15.84
N PRO A 158 2.82 -15.80 -15.68
CA PRO A 158 2.73 -16.44 -14.38
C PRO A 158 4.03 -16.37 -13.55
N LYS A 159 5.18 -16.21 -14.23
CA LYS A 159 6.49 -15.99 -13.59
C LYS A 159 6.47 -14.75 -12.69
N HIS A 160 5.80 -13.69 -13.15
CA HIS A 160 5.76 -12.39 -12.49
C HIS A 160 4.62 -12.29 -11.46
N HIS A 161 3.58 -13.12 -11.56
CA HIS A 161 2.48 -13.18 -10.59
C HIS A 161 2.98 -13.35 -9.14
N ARG A 162 4.07 -14.12 -8.96
CA ARG A 162 4.70 -14.32 -7.65
C ARG A 162 5.17 -12.97 -7.07
N HIS A 163 5.73 -12.08 -7.88
CA HIS A 163 6.20 -10.78 -7.42
C HIS A 163 5.06 -9.90 -6.87
N PHE A 164 3.89 -9.94 -7.52
CA PHE A 164 2.73 -9.15 -7.13
C PHE A 164 2.00 -9.68 -5.89
N ILE A 165 1.91 -11.01 -5.72
CA ILE A 165 1.17 -11.65 -4.63
C ILE A 165 2.02 -11.74 -3.34
N LEU A 166 3.33 -11.98 -3.45
CA LEU A 166 4.19 -12.15 -2.27
C LEU A 166 4.41 -10.83 -1.50
N ARG A 167 4.91 -10.96 -0.27
CA ARG A 167 5.19 -9.83 0.65
C ARG A 167 3.95 -8.98 0.90
N SER A 168 2.85 -9.64 1.26
CA SER A 168 1.59 -9.00 1.63
C SER A 168 1.00 -8.09 0.54
N ALA A 169 1.24 -8.42 -0.73
CA ALA A 169 0.77 -7.65 -1.87
C ALA A 169 1.21 -6.16 -1.83
N LYS A 170 2.42 -5.88 -1.34
CA LYS A 170 2.93 -4.50 -1.20
C LYS A 170 2.84 -3.71 -2.50
N VAL A 171 3.26 -4.31 -3.62
CA VAL A 171 3.22 -3.68 -4.94
C VAL A 171 1.78 -3.36 -5.36
N LEU A 172 0.84 -4.26 -5.07
CA LEU A 172 -0.57 -4.03 -5.37
C LEU A 172 -1.15 -2.90 -4.51
N ARG A 173 -0.80 -2.83 -3.23
CA ARG A 173 -1.17 -1.71 -2.38
C ARG A 173 -0.58 -0.41 -2.87
N ASP A 174 0.68 -0.41 -3.33
CA ASP A 174 1.32 0.78 -3.89
C ASP A 174 0.61 1.25 -5.16
N ILE A 175 0.16 0.32 -6.02
CA ILE A 175 -0.67 0.65 -7.20
C ILE A 175 -2.03 1.17 -6.76
N GLN A 176 -2.70 0.54 -5.80
CA GLN A 176 -3.99 1.01 -5.27
C GLN A 176 -3.87 2.41 -4.64
N ASN A 177 -2.82 2.68 -3.87
CA ASN A 177 -2.62 3.99 -3.26
C ASN A 177 -2.36 5.09 -4.30
N LYS A 178 -1.69 4.76 -5.40
CA LYS A 178 -1.36 5.73 -6.48
C LYS A 178 -2.50 5.92 -7.48
N CYS A 179 -3.18 4.85 -7.83
CA CYS A 179 -4.19 4.82 -8.88
C CYS A 179 -5.63 4.87 -8.33
N GLY A 180 -5.83 4.79 -7.01
CA GLY A 180 -7.14 4.83 -6.37
C GLY A 180 -7.69 3.45 -5.99
N ASN A 181 -8.93 3.43 -5.50
CA ASN A 181 -9.55 2.24 -4.92
C ASN A 181 -9.96 1.21 -6.01
N ILE A 182 -8.98 0.48 -6.53
CA ILE A 182 -9.12 -0.54 -7.57
C ILE A 182 -8.98 -1.91 -6.95
N GLN A 183 -9.87 -2.84 -7.29
CA GLN A 183 -9.73 -4.22 -6.91
C GLN A 183 -8.98 -4.99 -7.99
N ILE A 184 -7.77 -5.46 -7.64
CA ILE A 184 -6.92 -6.27 -8.52
C ILE A 184 -7.00 -7.72 -8.04
N SER A 185 -7.45 -8.62 -8.91
CA SER A 185 -7.57 -10.05 -8.60
C SER A 185 -6.65 -10.85 -9.52
N PHE A 186 -5.68 -11.54 -8.91
CA PHE A 186 -4.83 -12.49 -9.60
C PHE A 186 -5.41 -13.90 -9.47
N PRO A 187 -5.43 -14.69 -10.55
CA PRO A 187 -5.80 -16.09 -10.49
C PRO A 187 -4.75 -16.87 -9.68
N LYS A 188 -5.16 -18.01 -9.14
CA LYS A 188 -4.24 -18.90 -8.41
C LYS A 188 -3.20 -19.44 -9.39
N GLN A 189 -1.94 -19.51 -8.98
CA GLN A 189 -0.87 -20.03 -9.85
C GLN A 189 -1.07 -21.50 -10.28
N GLU A 190 -1.89 -22.26 -9.55
CA GLU A 190 -2.19 -23.67 -9.87
C GLU A 190 -3.02 -23.85 -11.14
N THR A 191 -3.86 -22.87 -11.52
CA THR A 191 -4.63 -22.95 -12.78
C THR A 191 -3.80 -22.56 -14.00
N GLY A 192 -2.59 -22.01 -13.83
CA GLY A 192 -1.74 -21.59 -14.93
C GLY A 192 -2.30 -20.44 -15.76
N GLU A 193 -3.37 -19.78 -15.29
CA GLU A 193 -4.01 -18.67 -15.98
C GLU A 193 -3.19 -17.40 -15.83
N SER A 194 -2.86 -16.77 -16.97
CA SER A 194 -2.13 -15.50 -17.06
C SER A 194 -3.04 -14.27 -16.92
N THR A 195 -4.34 -14.46 -16.70
CA THR A 195 -5.34 -13.39 -16.78
C THR A 195 -5.58 -12.71 -15.44
N VAL A 196 -5.11 -11.48 -15.29
CA VAL A 196 -5.36 -10.60 -14.15
C VAL A 196 -6.65 -9.81 -14.38
N VAL A 197 -7.55 -9.81 -13.41
CA VAL A 197 -8.82 -9.06 -13.48
C VAL A 197 -8.70 -7.77 -12.67
N LEU A 198 -8.94 -6.64 -13.33
CA LEU A 198 -9.00 -5.31 -12.74
C LEU A 198 -10.45 -4.85 -12.67
N ARG A 199 -10.91 -4.41 -11.50
CA ARG A 199 -12.24 -3.84 -11.30
C ARG A 199 -12.13 -2.48 -10.63
N GLY A 200 -12.72 -1.46 -11.25
CA GLY A 200 -12.75 -0.10 -10.69
C GLY A 200 -13.22 0.91 -11.70
N HIS A 201 -13.06 2.20 -11.38
CA HIS A 201 -13.36 3.28 -12.30
C HIS A 201 -12.49 3.17 -13.56
N LYS A 202 -13.05 3.47 -14.73
CA LYS A 202 -12.36 3.35 -16.02
C LYS A 202 -10.98 4.03 -16.05
N ASP A 203 -10.89 5.27 -15.59
CA ASP A 203 -9.63 6.04 -15.59
C ASP A 203 -8.57 5.41 -14.68
N HIS A 204 -9.00 4.91 -13.53
CA HIS A 204 -8.15 4.26 -12.54
C HIS A 204 -7.65 2.91 -13.05
N VAL A 205 -8.52 2.13 -13.71
CA VAL A 205 -8.18 0.84 -14.31
C VAL A 205 -7.13 1.01 -15.41
N GLU A 206 -7.29 2.00 -16.29
CA GLU A 206 -6.31 2.27 -17.35
C GLU A 206 -4.94 2.68 -16.76
N ALA A 207 -4.94 3.54 -15.73
CA ALA A 207 -3.72 3.94 -15.04
C ALA A 207 -3.02 2.75 -14.35
N ALA A 208 -3.79 1.89 -13.67
CA ALA A 208 -3.25 0.69 -13.03
C ALA A 208 -2.69 -0.29 -14.06
N LYS A 209 -3.36 -0.48 -15.19
CA LYS A 209 -2.89 -1.31 -16.30
C LYS A 209 -1.54 -0.85 -16.82
N LYS A 210 -1.39 0.45 -17.12
CA LYS A 210 -0.11 1.06 -17.53
C LYS A 210 0.98 0.82 -16.48
N ARG A 211 0.63 0.95 -15.19
CA ARG A 211 1.61 0.76 -14.11
C ARG A 211 2.03 -0.69 -13.94
N ILE A 212 1.11 -1.65 -14.06
CA ILE A 212 1.42 -3.08 -14.00
C ILE A 212 2.34 -3.45 -15.17
N LEU A 213 2.01 -3.02 -16.39
CA LEU A 213 2.85 -3.25 -17.58
C LEU A 213 4.26 -2.70 -17.41
N ALA A 214 4.40 -1.46 -16.91
CA ALA A 214 5.72 -0.88 -16.64
C ALA A 214 6.53 -1.70 -15.62
N ILE A 215 5.89 -2.24 -14.57
CA ILE A 215 6.56 -3.10 -13.58
C ILE A 215 6.95 -4.45 -14.20
N VAL A 216 6.11 -5.01 -15.08
CA VAL A 216 6.41 -6.25 -15.80
C VAL A 216 7.61 -6.04 -16.72
N GLU A 217 7.67 -4.94 -17.47
CA GLU A 217 8.81 -4.56 -18.31
C GLU A 217 10.09 -4.36 -17.47
N GLU A 218 9.99 -3.75 -16.29
CA GLU A 218 11.10 -3.62 -15.34
C GLU A 218 11.60 -5.01 -14.87
N LEU A 219 10.70 -5.97 -14.67
CA LEU A 219 11.04 -7.34 -14.28
C LEU A 219 11.62 -8.16 -15.44
N ASP A 220 11.14 -7.96 -16.67
CA ASP A 220 11.68 -8.60 -17.87
C ASP A 220 13.08 -8.09 -18.23
N SER A 221 13.35 -6.82 -17.90
CA SER A 221 14.69 -6.22 -18.03
C SER A 221 15.70 -6.78 -17.02
N LEU A 222 15.25 -7.58 -16.03
CA LEU A 222 16.15 -8.24 -15.10
C LEU A 222 16.79 -9.45 -15.77
N VAL A 223 18.08 -9.34 -16.03
CA VAL A 223 18.90 -10.41 -16.57
C VAL A 223 19.50 -11.20 -15.42
N GLN A 224 19.48 -12.53 -15.55
CA GLN A 224 20.26 -13.42 -14.72
C GLN A 224 21.53 -13.78 -15.48
N GLU A 225 22.68 -13.46 -14.93
CA GLU A 225 23.97 -13.86 -15.48
C GLU A 225 24.73 -14.74 -14.49
N GLU A 226 25.34 -15.78 -15.01
CA GLU A 226 26.13 -16.74 -14.23
C GLU A 226 27.60 -16.38 -14.37
N LEU A 227 28.33 -16.39 -13.26
CA LEU A 227 29.75 -16.16 -13.17
C LEU A 227 30.43 -17.40 -12.58
N ASP A 228 31.53 -17.81 -13.19
CA ASP A 228 32.38 -18.89 -12.68
C ASP A 228 33.53 -18.27 -11.86
N ILE A 229 33.57 -18.57 -10.56
CA ILE A 229 34.57 -18.03 -9.62
C ILE A 229 35.18 -19.19 -8.83
N ASP A 230 36.52 -19.24 -8.72
CA ASP A 230 37.20 -20.29 -7.95
C ASP A 230 36.68 -20.27 -6.48
N PRO A 231 36.22 -21.42 -5.94
CA PRO A 231 35.74 -21.55 -4.57
C PRO A 231 36.67 -20.99 -3.48
N LYS A 232 37.97 -20.85 -3.75
CA LYS A 232 38.94 -20.19 -2.85
C LYS A 232 38.52 -18.75 -2.51
N HIS A 233 37.95 -18.01 -3.46
CA HIS A 233 37.53 -16.62 -3.27
C HIS A 233 36.13 -16.51 -2.65
N HIS A 234 35.29 -17.55 -2.72
CA HIS A 234 33.94 -17.55 -2.14
C HIS A 234 33.96 -17.25 -0.63
N ARG A 235 34.96 -17.77 0.09
CA ARG A 235 35.12 -17.50 1.53
C ARG A 235 35.31 -16.01 1.82
N HIS A 236 36.00 -15.29 0.94
CA HIS A 236 36.20 -13.85 1.10
C HIS A 236 34.86 -13.11 0.98
N PHE A 237 34.07 -13.39 -0.05
CA PHE A 237 32.79 -12.70 -0.28
C PHE A 237 31.68 -13.10 0.69
N ILE A 238 31.58 -14.38 1.09
CA ILE A 238 30.52 -14.89 1.97
C ILE A 238 30.79 -14.56 3.44
N SER A 239 31.97 -14.90 3.97
CA SER A 239 32.24 -14.82 5.43
C SER A 239 32.73 -13.45 5.88
N ARG A 240 33.63 -12.82 5.12
CA ARG A 240 34.25 -11.52 5.47
C ARG A 240 33.73 -10.37 4.61
N GLY A 241 33.13 -10.69 3.47
CA GLY A 241 32.81 -9.78 2.39
C GLY A 241 31.35 -9.36 2.32
N ALA A 242 30.52 -9.63 3.33
CA ALA A 242 29.13 -9.12 3.34
C ALA A 242 29.09 -7.58 3.21
N LYS A 243 30.10 -6.88 3.75
CA LYS A 243 30.28 -5.43 3.56
C LYS A 243 30.67 -5.08 2.11
N VAL A 244 31.64 -5.81 1.56
CA VAL A 244 32.10 -5.66 0.16
C VAL A 244 30.98 -5.92 -0.82
N LEU A 245 30.18 -6.97 -0.60
CA LEU A 245 28.99 -7.26 -1.38
C LEU A 245 27.96 -6.15 -1.28
N ARG A 246 27.66 -5.64 -0.08
CA ARG A 246 26.75 -4.49 0.04
C ARG A 246 27.27 -3.25 -0.68
N GLU A 247 28.58 -3.03 -0.67
CA GLU A 247 29.23 -1.91 -1.37
C GLU A 247 29.09 -2.07 -2.89
N ILE A 248 29.39 -3.25 -3.44
CA ILE A 248 29.17 -3.57 -4.85
C ILE A 248 27.68 -3.44 -5.21
N GLN A 249 26.78 -3.96 -4.38
CA GLN A 249 25.33 -3.86 -4.59
C GLN A 249 24.85 -2.41 -4.58
N THR A 250 25.32 -1.60 -3.65
CA THR A 250 24.96 -0.17 -3.55
C THR A 250 25.52 0.61 -4.73
N ALA A 251 26.78 0.34 -5.11
CA ALA A 251 27.44 1.00 -6.23
C ALA A 251 26.91 0.55 -7.60
N CYS A 252 26.25 -0.61 -7.67
CA CYS A 252 25.65 -1.16 -8.88
C CYS A 252 24.12 -1.23 -8.78
N GLY A 253 23.47 -0.26 -8.12
CA GLY A 253 22.02 -0.08 -8.24
C GLY A 253 21.14 -1.22 -7.71
N ASN A 254 21.55 -1.86 -6.61
CA ASN A 254 20.86 -2.98 -5.93
C ASN A 254 20.76 -4.29 -6.74
N CYS A 255 21.83 -4.69 -7.44
CA CYS A 255 21.94 -6.04 -7.98
C CYS A 255 21.87 -7.10 -6.86
N GLN A 256 21.17 -8.20 -7.08
CA GLN A 256 21.16 -9.33 -6.17
C GLN A 256 22.26 -10.32 -6.56
N ILE A 257 23.23 -10.48 -5.67
CA ILE A 257 24.36 -11.41 -5.85
C ILE A 257 24.10 -12.62 -4.95
N SER A 258 23.97 -13.80 -5.55
CA SER A 258 23.72 -15.05 -4.83
C SER A 258 24.89 -16.00 -5.03
N PHE A 259 25.68 -16.18 -3.97
CA PHE A 259 26.72 -17.20 -3.94
C PHE A 259 26.11 -18.55 -3.55
N PRO A 260 26.59 -19.65 -4.16
CA PRO A 260 26.22 -21.00 -3.74
C PRO A 260 26.79 -21.28 -2.35
N LYS A 261 26.26 -22.31 -1.68
CA LYS A 261 26.74 -22.70 -0.35
C LYS A 261 28.19 -23.16 -0.47
N GLN A 262 29.02 -22.80 0.51
CA GLN A 262 30.45 -23.10 0.51
C GLN A 262 30.77 -24.62 0.45
N ASP A 263 29.81 -25.47 0.84
CA ASP A 263 29.95 -26.93 0.84
C ASP A 263 29.49 -27.61 -0.46
N SER A 264 28.82 -26.91 -1.39
CA SER A 264 28.31 -27.55 -2.63
C SER A 264 29.38 -27.74 -3.70
N GLY A 265 30.57 -27.15 -3.54
CA GLY A 265 31.65 -27.25 -4.55
C GLY A 265 31.33 -26.55 -5.88
N GLU A 266 30.17 -25.89 -5.97
CA GLU A 266 29.73 -25.16 -7.15
C GLU A 266 30.46 -23.82 -7.21
N ALA A 267 31.19 -23.60 -8.31
CA ALA A 267 31.86 -22.34 -8.62
C ALA A 267 30.91 -21.28 -9.22
N LEU A 268 29.62 -21.64 -9.39
CA LEU A 268 28.63 -20.85 -10.11
C LEU A 268 27.96 -19.79 -9.21
N VAL A 269 28.32 -18.53 -9.42
CA VAL A 269 27.71 -17.38 -8.76
C VAL A 269 26.65 -16.76 -9.66
N ILE A 270 25.45 -16.55 -9.10
CA ILE A 270 24.31 -16.02 -9.86
C ILE A 270 24.15 -14.54 -9.54
N LEU A 271 24.25 -13.70 -10.58
CA LEU A 271 23.94 -12.28 -10.54
C LEU A 271 22.55 -12.05 -11.13
N ARG A 272 21.69 -11.33 -10.41
CA ARG A 272 20.37 -10.91 -10.89
C ARG A 272 20.25 -9.39 -10.79
N GLY A 273 19.91 -8.74 -11.89
CA GLY A 273 19.76 -7.29 -11.92
C GLY A 273 19.48 -6.77 -13.31
N LYS A 274 19.42 -5.45 -13.47
CA LYS A 274 19.40 -4.83 -14.80
C LYS A 274 20.71 -5.13 -15.51
N LYS A 275 20.67 -5.35 -16.83
CA LYS A 275 21.84 -5.69 -17.64
C LYS A 275 23.06 -4.79 -17.37
N GLU A 276 22.87 -3.48 -17.43
CA GLU A 276 23.93 -2.48 -17.19
C GLU A 276 24.59 -2.62 -15.82
N HIS A 277 23.79 -2.91 -14.79
CA HIS A 277 24.28 -3.03 -13.43
C HIS A 277 24.95 -4.38 -13.16
N VAL A 278 24.49 -5.44 -13.83
CA VAL A 278 25.10 -6.76 -13.74
C VAL A 278 26.50 -6.72 -14.35
N GLU A 279 26.66 -6.15 -15.54
CA GLU A 279 27.97 -5.99 -16.20
C GLU A 279 28.96 -5.20 -15.31
N ALA A 280 28.54 -4.07 -14.75
CA ALA A 280 29.38 -3.28 -13.83
C ALA A 280 29.70 -4.04 -12.52
N ALA A 281 28.78 -4.87 -12.02
CA ALA A 281 29.03 -5.70 -10.84
C ALA A 281 30.04 -6.82 -11.16
N LYS A 282 29.98 -7.42 -12.35
CA LYS A 282 30.95 -8.42 -12.81
C LYS A 282 32.36 -7.86 -12.80
N GLU A 283 32.58 -6.73 -13.45
CA GLU A 283 33.90 -6.08 -13.53
C GLU A 283 34.49 -5.79 -12.14
N LYS A 284 33.67 -5.27 -11.22
CA LYS A 284 34.13 -5.00 -9.84
C LYS A 284 34.47 -6.27 -9.06
N ILE A 285 33.69 -7.33 -9.22
CA ILE A 285 33.98 -8.62 -8.58
C ILE A 285 35.29 -9.18 -9.11
N PHE A 286 35.51 -9.15 -10.43
CA PHE A 286 36.76 -9.58 -11.05
C PHE A 286 37.96 -8.75 -10.57
N ALA A 287 37.84 -7.42 -10.51
CA ALA A 287 38.92 -6.55 -10.02
C ALA A 287 39.33 -6.90 -8.56
N ILE A 288 38.36 -7.16 -7.68
CA ILE A 288 38.64 -7.56 -6.30
C ILE A 288 39.30 -8.94 -6.23
N ILE A 289 38.88 -9.87 -7.10
CA ILE A 289 39.51 -11.20 -7.17
C ILE A 289 40.97 -11.08 -7.62
N GLU A 290 41.26 -10.29 -8.66
CA GLU A 290 42.63 -10.06 -9.12
C GLU A 290 43.51 -9.44 -8.04
N GLU A 291 43.00 -8.48 -7.27
CA GLU A 291 43.71 -7.92 -6.10
C GLU A 291 44.00 -8.98 -5.03
N LEU A 292 43.04 -9.88 -4.77
CA LEU A 292 43.22 -10.97 -3.80
C LEU A 292 44.23 -12.01 -4.28
N ASP A 293 44.20 -12.36 -5.56
CA ASP A 293 45.19 -13.25 -6.17
C ASP A 293 46.59 -12.67 -6.06
N PHE A 294 46.75 -11.39 -6.43
CA PHE A 294 48.02 -10.69 -6.32
C PHE A 294 48.55 -10.65 -4.88
N LEU A 295 47.70 -10.34 -3.90
CA LEU A 295 48.10 -10.34 -2.49
C LEU A 295 48.47 -11.74 -2.00
N SER A 296 47.75 -12.78 -2.46
CA SER A 296 48.07 -14.16 -2.11
C SER A 296 49.44 -14.58 -2.65
N GLU A 297 49.76 -14.20 -3.88
CA GLU A 297 51.03 -14.48 -4.52
C GLU A 297 52.18 -13.70 -3.87
N PHE A 298 51.97 -12.43 -3.53
CA PHE A 298 52.94 -11.61 -2.80
C PHE A 298 53.27 -12.19 -1.41
N VAL A 299 52.26 -12.66 -0.68
CA VAL A 299 52.44 -13.30 0.64
C VAL A 299 53.16 -14.65 0.51
N LEU A 300 52.91 -15.42 -0.56
CA LEU A 300 53.65 -16.65 -0.82
C LEU A 300 55.12 -16.37 -1.16
N ARG A 301 55.37 -15.37 -2.01
CA ARG A 301 56.73 -15.00 -2.44
C ARG A 301 57.58 -14.41 -1.32
N SER A 302 56.98 -13.62 -0.43
CA SER A 302 57.67 -13.07 0.76
C SER A 302 58.03 -14.16 1.78
N GLN A 303 57.19 -15.17 1.97
CA GLN A 303 57.50 -16.32 2.83
C GLN A 303 58.64 -17.20 2.31
N GLN A 304 58.85 -17.25 0.99
CA GLN A 304 59.98 -17.98 0.41
C GLN A 304 61.32 -17.27 0.66
N HIS A 305 61.35 -15.94 0.77
CA HIS A 305 62.58 -15.19 1.06
C HIS A 305 63.04 -15.29 2.51
N THR A 306 62.14 -15.57 3.46
CA THR A 306 62.49 -15.77 4.87
C THR A 306 62.85 -17.22 5.22
N ARG A 307 62.68 -18.17 4.28
CA ARG A 307 63.17 -19.53 4.43
C ARG A 307 64.64 -19.60 3.99
N ARG A 308 65.56 -19.20 4.87
CA ARG A 308 66.91 -19.77 4.81
C ARG A 308 66.75 -21.28 4.96
N GLU A 309 67.11 -22.03 3.92
CA GLU A 309 67.34 -23.48 4.05
C GLU A 309 68.23 -23.69 5.27
N PRO A 310 67.84 -24.52 6.26
CA PRO A 310 68.78 -24.93 7.29
C PRO A 310 69.89 -25.66 6.55
N SER A 311 71.08 -25.06 6.51
CA SER A 311 72.26 -25.74 6.02
C SER A 311 72.39 -27.07 6.77
N PRO A 312 72.68 -28.20 6.09
CA PRO A 312 72.84 -29.47 6.77
C PRO A 312 73.88 -29.32 7.88
N PRO A 313 73.68 -29.91 9.07
CA PRO A 313 74.67 -29.83 10.13
C PRO A 313 76.00 -30.38 9.59
N PRO A 314 77.13 -29.69 9.81
CA PRO A 314 78.40 -30.18 9.33
C PRO A 314 78.63 -31.57 9.91
N SER A 315 78.90 -32.54 9.02
CA SER A 315 79.37 -33.86 9.42
C SER A 315 80.59 -33.68 10.30
N LYS A 316 80.62 -34.32 11.47
CA LYS A 316 81.81 -34.40 12.32
C LYS A 316 82.96 -34.99 11.49
N GLN A 317 83.82 -34.14 10.97
CA GLN A 317 85.16 -34.50 10.54
C GLN A 317 86.12 -34.06 11.63
N ASP A 318 87.11 -34.91 11.85
CA ASP A 318 88.07 -34.87 12.94
C ASP A 318 88.66 -33.47 13.20
N ASN A 319 88.78 -33.15 14.48
CA ASN A 319 89.47 -31.96 14.96
C ASN A 319 90.92 -31.96 14.47
N GLN A 320 91.19 -31.19 13.41
CA GLN A 320 92.51 -30.58 13.26
C GLN A 320 92.45 -29.21 13.92
N ASN A 321 93.23 -29.08 15.00
CA ASN A 321 93.44 -27.86 15.75
C ASN A 321 94.01 -26.78 14.81
N VAL A 322 93.16 -25.85 14.37
CA VAL A 322 93.58 -24.66 13.62
C VAL A 322 93.59 -23.49 14.58
N GLU A 323 94.79 -23.11 15.03
CA GLU A 323 95.00 -21.86 15.76
C GLU A 323 94.83 -20.68 14.80
N ILE A 324 93.78 -19.90 15.01
CA ILE A 324 93.59 -18.62 14.32
C ILE A 324 94.23 -17.54 15.20
N THR A 325 95.43 -17.11 14.83
CA THR A 325 96.07 -15.93 15.42
C THR A 325 95.83 -14.72 14.51
N GLY A 326 95.47 -13.57 15.10
CA GLY A 326 95.29 -12.30 14.38
C GLY A 326 93.85 -11.90 14.10
N ALA A 327 92.87 -12.43 14.84
CA ALA A 327 91.50 -11.90 14.74
C ALA A 327 91.41 -10.53 15.43
N PRO A 328 90.75 -9.52 14.82
CA PRO A 328 90.76 -8.14 15.30
C PRO A 328 89.99 -7.91 16.62
N TRP A 329 89.33 -8.95 17.17
CA TRP A 329 88.73 -8.97 18.52
C TRP A 329 89.61 -9.65 19.57
N GLN A 330 90.82 -10.11 19.21
CA GLN A 330 91.82 -10.65 20.15
C GLN A 330 92.86 -9.61 20.59
N LEU A 331 92.65 -8.32 20.28
CA LEU A 331 93.46 -7.22 20.80
C LEU A 331 92.82 -6.69 22.08
N ASP A 332 93.26 -7.22 23.21
CA ASP A 332 93.16 -6.56 24.52
C ASP A 332 94.19 -5.42 24.56
N SER A 333 93.88 -4.30 23.93
CA SER A 333 94.66 -3.07 24.10
C SER A 333 93.73 -1.91 24.44
N LEU A 334 93.67 -1.67 25.74
CA LEU A 334 92.98 -0.58 26.44
C LEU A 334 93.65 0.79 26.22
N GLU A 335 94.09 1.10 24.99
CA GLU A 335 94.66 2.41 24.65
C GLU A 335 94.27 2.84 23.23
N GLN A 336 92.98 3.07 23.01
CA GLN A 336 92.45 3.98 21.97
C GLN A 336 90.93 4.10 22.08
N PHE A 337 90.46 4.71 23.16
CA PHE A 337 89.12 5.27 23.22
C PHE A 337 89.22 6.73 23.70
N PRO A 338 88.67 7.71 22.96
CA PRO A 338 88.68 9.10 23.41
C PRO A 338 87.81 9.25 24.66
N THR A 339 88.42 9.71 25.75
CA THR A 339 87.77 10.04 27.01
C THR A 339 86.73 11.15 26.83
N ILE A 340 85.44 10.81 26.93
CA ILE A 340 84.38 11.79 27.17
C ILE A 340 83.97 11.68 28.64
N GLY A 341 84.32 12.71 29.40
CA GLY A 341 83.50 13.25 30.50
C GLY A 341 83.24 12.35 31.71
N ASN A 342 84.09 12.48 32.72
CA ASN A 342 83.94 11.94 34.07
C ASN A 342 82.80 12.64 34.84
N GLY A 343 81.86 11.87 35.41
CA GLY A 343 80.85 12.33 36.37
C GLY A 343 80.53 11.20 37.37
N PRO A 344 80.43 11.47 38.68
CA PRO A 344 80.66 10.45 39.70
C PRO A 344 79.47 9.52 39.92
N ALA A 345 79.76 8.24 40.10
CA ALA A 345 78.82 7.23 40.57
C ALA A 345 78.53 7.37 42.07
N PRO A 346 77.34 6.96 42.51
CA PRO A 346 77.23 6.31 43.81
C PRO A 346 76.59 4.90 43.72
N THR A 347 77.38 3.95 44.21
CA THR A 347 77.03 2.90 45.18
C THR A 347 75.79 2.01 44.97
N SER A 348 76.10 0.73 44.80
CA SER A 348 75.24 -0.43 45.00
C SER A 348 74.50 -0.45 46.34
N THR A 349 73.22 -0.82 46.32
CA THR A 349 72.55 -1.44 47.48
C THR A 349 71.66 -2.58 47.00
N VAL A 350 71.99 -3.78 47.48
CA VAL A 350 71.25 -5.04 47.34
C VAL A 350 70.00 -4.99 48.22
N GLN A 351 68.80 -5.24 47.66
CA GLN A 351 67.65 -5.73 48.44
C GLN A 351 66.78 -6.75 47.66
N LYS A 352 66.71 -7.93 48.30
CA LYS A 352 65.79 -9.10 48.33
C LYS A 352 64.59 -9.27 47.36
N PRO A 353 64.20 -10.55 47.10
CA PRO A 353 63.10 -10.92 46.21
C PRO A 353 61.70 -10.76 46.84
N VAL A 354 60.72 -10.44 45.99
CA VAL A 354 59.29 -10.27 46.33
C VAL A 354 58.49 -11.55 46.05
N ALA A 355 57.61 -11.91 46.98
CA ALA A 355 56.71 -13.07 46.97
C ALA A 355 55.47 -12.87 46.08
N PRO A 356 54.75 -13.95 45.68
CA PRO A 356 53.54 -13.83 44.87
C PRO A 356 52.29 -13.65 45.75
N LEU A 357 51.42 -12.72 45.37
CA LEU A 357 50.06 -12.61 45.93
C LEU A 357 49.05 -13.00 44.85
N GLY A 358 48.32 -14.08 45.13
CA GLY A 358 47.17 -14.53 44.37
C GLY A 358 45.98 -13.58 44.52
N GLY A 359 45.27 -13.37 43.42
CA GLY A 359 43.97 -12.68 43.39
C GLY A 359 42.97 -13.52 42.60
N GLN A 360 41.97 -14.03 43.29
CA GLN A 360 40.81 -14.75 42.74
C GLN A 360 39.92 -13.81 41.91
N ALA A 361 39.44 -14.31 40.77
CA ALA A 361 38.46 -13.63 39.92
C ALA A 361 37.03 -14.01 40.32
N CYS A 362 36.20 -13.01 40.62
CA CYS A 362 34.76 -13.15 40.86
C CYS A 362 33.98 -13.09 39.53
N TRP A 363 33.16 -14.12 39.26
CA TRP A 363 32.23 -14.18 38.14
C TRP A 363 30.91 -13.48 38.49
N GLY A 364 30.53 -12.48 37.70
CA GLY A 364 29.23 -11.80 37.78
C GLY A 364 28.16 -12.52 36.96
N LYS A 365 27.04 -12.85 37.63
CA LYS A 365 25.84 -13.50 37.10
C LYS A 365 24.90 -12.44 36.53
N GLN A 366 24.48 -12.60 35.27
CA GLN A 366 23.36 -11.86 34.68
C GLN A 366 22.02 -12.36 35.24
N ARG A 367 21.09 -11.42 35.44
CA ARG A 367 19.64 -11.64 35.45
C ARG A 367 19.00 -10.66 34.49
#